data_AF-A0A2T6FK44-F1
#
_entry.id   AF-A0A2T6FK44-F1
#
_cell.length_a   1.000
_cell.length_b   1.000
_cell.length_c   1.000
_cell.angle_alpha   90.00
_cell.angle_beta   90.00
_cell.angle_gamma   90.00
#
_symmetry.space_group_name_H-M   'P 1'
#
loop_
_entity.id
_entity.type
_entity.pdbx_description
1 polymer ?
#
loop_
_entity_poly.entity_id
_entity_poly.type
_entity_poly.pdbx_seq_one_letter_code
_entity_poly.pdbx_strand_id
1 'polypeptide(L)'
;MPVAQLNELVNDHLKKIGYEKPKGMIFSPRGSLKNAILAGNGTEITITGPGEMSVVMGVLQYYEAISTDFHFSCEKIEGQNAAIKQLISGNSPGAWILVSVYYQAFYAAIQIARLTGKYNISFENKHLSTINENSLSEQRLDQTGTYLSRSVGLNSQGYISMILVKEGEKPHKMAWQNLDSLISKSSIEKYHSRPNVYRLNKLFKEIICSTMDQWPLPSSVRNDLNYSLINSYDSSFSKKTRELQSFFDSEDFSKAKQWGLRQRKTIDIEDHISSVGFISIMLRETVKSLREKLT
;
A
#
# COMPACT_ATOMS: atom_id res chain seq x y z
N MET A 1 6.22 -16.79 -3.71
CA MET A 1 6.66 -15.95 -2.58
C MET A 1 5.79 -14.72 -2.65
N PRO A 2 5.40 -14.08 -1.52
CA PRO A 2 4.51 -12.92 -1.54
C PRO A 2 4.97 -11.84 -2.53
N VAL A 3 6.27 -11.55 -2.52
CA VAL A 3 6.93 -10.63 -3.48
C VAL A 3 6.60 -10.97 -4.94
N ALA A 4 6.82 -12.22 -5.36
CA ALA A 4 6.58 -12.64 -6.74
C ALA A 4 5.09 -12.60 -7.12
N GLN A 5 4.20 -12.95 -6.19
CA GLN A 5 2.76 -12.92 -6.42
C GLN A 5 2.25 -11.48 -6.58
N LEU A 6 2.69 -10.56 -5.70
CA LEU A 6 2.32 -9.15 -5.79
C LEU A 6 2.88 -8.50 -7.06
N ASN A 7 4.11 -8.84 -7.45
CA ASN A 7 4.68 -8.40 -8.72
C ASN A 7 3.84 -8.86 -9.92
N GLU A 8 3.41 -10.12 -9.94
CA GLU A 8 2.54 -10.66 -10.99
C GLU A 8 1.23 -9.86 -11.08
N LEU A 9 0.56 -9.64 -9.94
CA LEU A 9 -0.69 -8.86 -9.89
C LEU A 9 -0.52 -7.42 -10.40
N VAL A 10 0.57 -6.76 -10.03
CA VAL A 10 0.90 -5.41 -10.53
C VAL A 10 1.18 -5.46 -12.04
N ASN A 11 2.03 -6.38 -12.51
CA ASN A 11 2.35 -6.48 -13.94
C ASN A 11 1.11 -6.81 -14.79
N ASP A 12 0.22 -7.66 -14.30
CA ASP A 12 -1.03 -8.02 -14.99
C ASP A 12 -1.93 -6.80 -15.15
N HIS A 13 -2.07 -5.98 -14.09
CA HIS A 13 -2.84 -4.74 -14.19
C HIS A 13 -2.20 -3.74 -15.15
N LEU A 14 -0.89 -3.49 -15.00
CA LEU A 14 -0.15 -2.57 -15.88
C LEU A 14 -0.25 -2.99 -17.34
N LYS A 15 -0.14 -4.30 -17.63
CA LYS A 15 -0.34 -4.84 -18.98
C LYS A 15 -1.76 -4.62 -19.49
N LYS A 16 -2.78 -4.84 -18.65
CA LYS A 16 -4.20 -4.65 -19.00
C LYS A 16 -4.49 -3.21 -19.41
N ILE A 17 -3.83 -2.24 -18.79
CA ILE A 17 -4.00 -0.82 -19.12
C ILE A 17 -3.02 -0.33 -20.19
N GLY A 18 -2.17 -1.20 -20.73
CA GLY A 18 -1.20 -0.85 -21.77
C GLY A 18 -0.05 0.03 -21.27
N TYR A 19 0.30 -0.04 -19.98
CA TYR A 19 1.33 0.82 -19.39
C TYR A 19 2.67 0.69 -20.10
N GLU A 20 3.23 1.84 -20.47
CA GLU A 20 4.60 1.97 -20.95
C GLU A 20 5.35 2.96 -20.06
N LYS A 21 6.58 2.61 -19.67
CA LYS A 21 7.44 3.47 -18.86
C LYS A 21 7.72 4.77 -19.64
N PRO A 22 7.31 5.96 -19.13
CA PRO A 22 7.58 7.20 -19.83
C PRO A 22 9.09 7.50 -19.86
N LYS A 23 9.59 8.05 -20.96
CA LYS A 23 11.02 8.31 -21.18
C LYS A 23 11.38 9.75 -20.79
N GLY A 24 12.53 9.93 -20.15
CA GLY A 24 13.09 11.26 -19.87
C GLY A 24 12.28 12.09 -18.86
N MET A 25 11.50 11.44 -17.99
CA MET A 25 10.71 12.13 -16.99
C MET A 25 11.56 12.88 -15.97
N ILE A 26 11.09 14.07 -15.60
CA ILE A 26 11.53 14.78 -14.41
C ILE A 26 10.40 14.67 -13.37
N PHE A 27 10.66 13.97 -12.28
CA PHE A 27 9.64 13.77 -11.24
C PHE A 27 9.41 15.05 -10.44
N SER A 28 8.15 15.44 -10.30
CA SER A 28 7.72 16.61 -9.54
C SER A 28 6.46 16.28 -8.75
N PRO A 29 6.32 16.69 -7.48
CA PRO A 29 5.08 16.43 -6.73
C PRO A 29 3.81 16.94 -7.43
N ARG A 30 3.96 17.97 -8.28
CA ARG A 30 2.87 18.52 -9.13
C ARG A 30 2.41 17.55 -10.22
N GLY A 31 3.22 16.56 -10.58
CA GLY A 31 2.89 15.51 -11.53
C GLY A 31 2.14 14.32 -10.93
N SER A 32 1.80 14.30 -9.64
CA SER A 32 1.02 13.21 -9.02
C SER A 32 -0.37 13.06 -9.63
N LEU A 33 -0.98 11.87 -9.52
CA LEU A 33 -2.33 11.62 -10.05
C LEU A 33 -3.37 12.57 -9.47
N LYS A 34 -3.29 12.84 -8.16
CA LYS A 34 -4.18 13.81 -7.51
C LYS A 34 -4.05 15.19 -8.17
N ASN A 35 -2.83 15.64 -8.43
CA ASN A 35 -2.61 16.95 -9.03
C ASN A 35 -2.96 16.98 -10.52
N ALA A 36 -2.80 15.88 -11.26
CA ALA A 36 -3.31 15.75 -12.63
C ALA A 36 -4.83 15.92 -12.68
N ILE A 37 -5.57 15.27 -11.77
CA ILE A 37 -7.02 15.43 -11.62
C ILE A 37 -7.38 16.90 -11.30
N LEU A 38 -6.69 17.51 -10.34
CA LEU A 38 -6.96 18.89 -9.94
C LEU A 38 -6.64 19.91 -11.03
N ALA A 39 -5.62 19.66 -11.86
CA ALA A 39 -5.22 20.57 -12.91
C ALA A 39 -6.24 20.66 -14.05
N GLY A 40 -7.06 19.63 -14.28
CA GLY A 40 -8.09 19.58 -15.33
C GLY A 40 -7.57 19.56 -16.78
N ASN A 41 -6.31 19.92 -17.02
CA ASN A 41 -5.71 19.95 -18.36
C ASN A 41 -5.67 18.55 -18.98
N GLY A 42 -6.49 18.30 -20.01
CA GLY A 42 -6.58 16.99 -20.67
C GLY A 42 -7.23 15.90 -19.82
N THR A 43 -7.90 16.27 -18.73
CA THR A 43 -8.65 15.37 -17.86
C THR A 43 -10.12 15.80 -17.86
N GLU A 44 -11.00 14.92 -18.33
CA GLU A 44 -12.45 15.11 -18.28
C GLU A 44 -12.99 14.58 -16.95
N ILE A 45 -13.74 15.42 -16.24
CA ILE A 45 -14.37 15.05 -14.96
C ILE A 45 -15.88 15.20 -15.08
N THR A 46 -16.59 14.09 -14.87
CA THR A 46 -18.06 14.04 -14.81
C THR A 46 -18.49 13.68 -13.40
N ILE A 47 -19.25 14.54 -12.73
CA ILE A 47 -19.79 14.25 -11.40
C ILE A 47 -21.14 13.54 -11.58
N THR A 48 -21.26 12.34 -11.00
CA THR A 48 -22.44 11.48 -11.08
C THR A 48 -23.25 11.46 -9.78
N GLY A 49 -22.69 12.04 -8.71
CA GLY A 49 -23.38 12.29 -7.45
C GLY A 49 -22.52 13.10 -6.46
N PRO A 50 -23.06 13.48 -5.29
CA PRO A 50 -22.38 14.34 -4.31
C PRO A 50 -21.05 13.79 -3.76
N GLY A 51 -20.87 12.47 -3.86
CA GLY A 51 -19.64 11.77 -3.49
C GLY A 51 -19.12 10.85 -4.59
N GLU A 52 -19.47 11.08 -5.86
CA GLU A 52 -19.04 10.21 -6.95
C GLU A 52 -18.66 11.01 -8.19
N MET A 53 -17.50 10.66 -8.78
CA MET A 53 -17.05 11.23 -10.04
C MET A 53 -16.38 10.19 -10.94
N SER A 54 -16.57 10.37 -12.25
CA SER A 54 -15.80 9.71 -13.30
C SER A 54 -14.69 10.65 -13.76
N VAL A 55 -13.49 10.11 -13.89
CA VAL A 55 -12.30 10.80 -14.39
C VAL A 55 -11.82 10.06 -15.64
N VAL A 56 -11.68 10.78 -16.75
CA VAL A 56 -11.12 10.27 -18.00
C VAL A 56 -9.90 11.10 -18.38
N MET A 57 -8.76 10.46 -18.63
CA MET A 57 -7.52 11.14 -18.95
C MET A 57 -6.68 10.40 -20.00
N GLY A 58 -5.79 11.13 -20.67
CA GLY A 58 -4.87 10.56 -21.65
C GLY A 58 -3.94 9.51 -21.03
N VAL A 59 -3.63 8.45 -21.78
CA VAL A 59 -2.79 7.34 -21.31
C VAL A 59 -1.40 7.81 -20.86
N LEU A 60 -0.76 8.70 -21.62
CA LEU A 60 0.56 9.23 -21.27
C LEU A 60 0.52 10.06 -19.99
N GLN A 61 -0.47 10.94 -19.84
CA GLN A 61 -0.68 11.73 -18.62
C GLN A 61 -0.87 10.83 -17.40
N TYR A 62 -1.65 9.76 -17.54
CA TYR A 62 -1.83 8.79 -16.47
C TYR A 62 -0.53 8.03 -16.15
N TYR A 63 0.23 7.59 -17.15
CA TYR A 63 1.51 6.89 -16.94
C TYR A 63 2.51 7.77 -16.21
N GLU A 64 2.68 9.01 -16.65
CA GLU A 64 3.51 10.00 -15.97
C GLU A 64 3.06 10.23 -14.53
N ALA A 65 1.74 10.30 -14.30
CA ALA A 65 1.20 10.50 -12.97
C ALA A 65 1.49 9.34 -12.02
N ILE A 66 1.29 8.10 -12.46
CA ILE A 66 1.53 6.92 -11.62
C ILE A 66 3.03 6.65 -11.43
N SER A 67 3.87 6.94 -12.44
CA SER A 67 5.33 6.88 -12.30
C SER A 67 5.83 7.90 -11.28
N THR A 68 5.26 9.12 -11.30
CA THR A 68 5.56 10.17 -10.31
C THR A 68 5.15 9.78 -8.90
N ASP A 69 3.91 9.30 -8.73
CA ASP A 69 3.44 8.81 -7.43
C ASP A 69 4.30 7.66 -6.91
N PHE A 70 4.70 6.75 -7.79
CA PHE A 70 5.55 5.62 -7.44
C PHE A 70 6.97 6.05 -7.06
N HIS A 71 7.58 6.98 -7.79
CA HIS A 71 8.90 7.52 -7.49
C HIS A 71 8.96 8.09 -6.06
N PHE A 72 8.08 9.03 -5.73
CA PHE A 72 8.05 9.62 -4.38
C PHE A 72 7.64 8.63 -3.30
N SER A 73 6.85 7.61 -3.64
CA SER A 73 6.53 6.54 -2.70
C SER A 73 7.75 5.65 -2.41
N CYS A 74 8.59 5.36 -3.41
CA CYS A 74 9.87 4.67 -3.20
C CYS A 74 10.78 5.46 -2.26
N GLU A 75 10.98 6.76 -2.52
CA GLU A 75 11.79 7.62 -1.65
C GLU A 75 11.25 7.63 -0.21
N LYS A 76 9.93 7.73 -0.05
CA LYS A 76 9.28 7.70 1.26
C LYS A 76 9.50 6.38 2.00
N ILE A 77 9.40 5.25 1.31
CA ILE A 77 9.61 3.91 1.89
C ILE A 77 11.09 3.68 2.26
N GLU A 78 12.02 4.20 1.45
CA GLU A 78 13.45 4.17 1.70
C GLU A 78 13.84 5.06 2.88
N GLY A 79 13.30 6.28 2.94
CA GLY A 79 13.47 7.18 4.09
C GLY A 79 12.94 6.56 5.38
N GLN A 80 11.76 5.91 5.33
CA GLN A 80 11.21 5.19 6.47
C GLN A 80 12.10 4.00 6.88
N ASN A 81 12.70 3.30 5.91
CA ASN A 81 13.65 2.22 6.18
C ASN A 81 14.91 2.71 6.90
N ALA A 82 15.46 3.85 6.45
CA ALA A 82 16.60 4.48 7.09
C ALA A 82 16.28 4.91 8.52
N ALA A 83 15.10 5.50 8.74
CA ALA A 83 14.61 5.87 10.08
C ALA A 83 14.47 4.64 11.00
N ILE A 84 13.93 3.52 10.52
CA ILE A 84 13.85 2.26 11.28
C ILE A 84 15.24 1.81 11.73
N LYS A 85 16.23 1.82 10.83
CA LYS A 85 17.61 1.45 11.18
C LYS A 85 18.23 2.37 12.22
N GLN A 86 17.98 3.68 12.12
CA GLN A 86 18.44 4.66 13.11
C GLN A 86 17.82 4.43 14.49
N LEU A 87 16.51 4.11 14.55
CA LEU A 87 15.83 3.79 15.81
C LEU A 87 16.40 2.52 16.44
N ILE A 88 16.69 1.49 15.64
CA ILE A 88 17.32 0.25 16.09
C ILE A 88 18.73 0.54 16.63
N SER A 89 19.57 1.22 15.87
CA SER A 89 20.95 1.54 16.30
C SER A 89 21.01 2.46 17.51
N GLY A 90 20.02 3.36 17.65
CA GLY A 90 19.88 4.27 18.78
C GLY A 90 19.26 3.62 20.01
N ASN A 91 18.99 2.31 20.02
CA ASN A 91 18.32 1.60 21.11
C ASN A 91 16.99 2.25 21.53
N SER A 92 16.23 2.76 20.55
CA SER A 92 14.93 3.37 20.81
C SER A 92 13.94 2.36 21.38
N PRO A 93 12.92 2.80 22.14
CA PRO A 93 11.89 1.91 22.67
C PRO A 93 11.24 1.06 21.56
N GLY A 94 10.99 -0.22 21.87
CA GLY A 94 10.43 -1.18 20.89
C GLY A 94 9.12 -0.70 20.24
N ALA A 95 8.29 0.05 20.97
CA ALA A 95 7.05 0.63 20.47
C ALA A 95 7.29 1.59 19.29
N TRP A 96 8.30 2.46 19.36
CA TRP A 96 8.65 3.38 18.28
C TRP A 96 9.19 2.67 17.05
N ILE A 97 9.96 1.59 17.25
CA ILE A 97 10.43 0.73 16.17
C ILE A 97 9.24 0.08 15.47
N LEU A 98 8.32 -0.53 16.23
CA LEU A 98 7.11 -1.15 15.69
C LEU A 98 6.24 -0.16 14.91
N VAL A 99 5.98 1.03 15.46
CA VAL A 99 5.21 2.09 14.79
C VAL A 99 5.87 2.46 13.45
N SER A 100 7.19 2.58 13.44
CA SER A 100 7.94 2.94 12.23
C SER A 100 7.93 1.84 11.17
N VAL A 101 8.05 0.58 11.59
CA VAL A 101 7.91 -0.58 10.69
C VAL A 101 6.49 -0.68 10.14
N TYR A 102 5.48 -0.43 10.97
CA TYR A 102 4.08 -0.38 10.53
C TYR A 102 3.87 0.65 9.42
N TYR A 103 4.39 1.87 9.58
CA TYR A 103 4.21 2.91 8.56
C TYR A 103 4.93 2.57 7.25
N GLN A 104 6.09 1.91 7.30
CA GLN A 104 6.75 1.40 6.10
C GLN A 104 5.83 0.40 5.36
N ALA A 105 5.29 -0.58 6.09
CA ALA A 105 4.35 -1.55 5.55
C ALA A 105 3.10 -0.87 4.96
N PHE A 106 2.53 0.09 5.68
CA PHE A 106 1.35 0.84 5.25
C PHE A 106 1.58 1.64 3.97
N TYR A 107 2.71 2.35 3.85
CA TYR A 107 3.04 3.10 2.63
C TYR A 107 3.28 2.17 1.44
N ALA A 108 3.97 1.06 1.64
CA ALA A 108 4.19 0.06 0.60
C ALA A 108 2.88 -0.61 0.16
N ALA A 109 1.99 -0.94 1.11
CA ALA A 109 0.67 -1.50 0.81
C ALA A 109 -0.19 -0.55 -0.03
N ILE A 110 -0.23 0.75 0.33
CA ILE A 110 -0.92 1.77 -0.46
C ILE A 110 -0.35 1.83 -1.87
N GLN A 111 0.97 1.84 -2.01
CA GLN A 111 1.58 1.99 -3.32
C GLN A 111 1.32 0.78 -4.22
N ILE A 112 1.40 -0.44 -3.69
CA ILE A 112 1.05 -1.65 -4.43
C ILE A 112 -0.43 -1.63 -4.84
N ALA A 113 -1.33 -1.22 -3.93
CA ALA A 113 -2.74 -1.07 -4.26
C ALA A 113 -2.97 -0.07 -5.41
N ARG A 114 -2.32 1.10 -5.38
CA ARG A 114 -2.40 2.10 -6.45
C ARG A 114 -1.95 1.56 -7.80
N LEU A 115 -0.84 0.81 -7.84
CA LEU A 115 -0.34 0.18 -9.07
C LEU A 115 -1.25 -0.93 -9.62
N THR A 116 -2.24 -1.37 -8.84
CA THR A 116 -3.31 -2.29 -9.29
C THR A 116 -4.64 -1.59 -9.55
N GLY A 117 -4.64 -0.27 -9.64
CA GLY A 117 -5.83 0.54 -9.90
C GLY A 117 -6.73 0.74 -8.68
N LYS A 118 -6.27 0.45 -7.46
CA LYS A 118 -6.99 0.67 -6.20
C LYS A 118 -6.45 1.91 -5.49
N TYR A 119 -6.95 3.06 -5.91
CA TYR A 119 -6.59 4.37 -5.39
C TYR A 119 -7.37 4.74 -4.15
N ASN A 120 -6.72 5.50 -3.29
CA ASN A 120 -7.28 6.20 -2.15
C ASN A 120 -6.80 7.66 -2.20
N ILE A 121 -7.67 8.57 -2.63
CA ILE A 121 -7.33 9.99 -2.83
C ILE A 121 -8.17 10.83 -1.89
N SER A 122 -7.52 11.60 -1.02
CA SER A 122 -8.22 12.50 -0.11
C SER A 122 -8.38 13.88 -0.73
N PHE A 123 -9.63 14.35 -0.77
CA PHE A 123 -10.00 15.69 -1.20
C PHE A 123 -10.54 16.51 -0.01
N GLU A 124 -10.22 17.79 -0.02
CA GLU A 124 -10.62 18.79 0.99
C GLU A 124 -11.45 19.85 0.26
N ASN A 125 -12.10 20.77 0.98
CA ASN A 125 -12.99 21.78 0.37
C ASN A 125 -12.38 22.48 -0.85
N LYS A 126 -11.15 22.98 -0.73
CA LYS A 126 -10.44 23.63 -1.85
C LYS A 126 -10.27 22.73 -3.07
N HIS A 127 -10.04 21.43 -2.85
CA HIS A 127 -9.88 20.46 -3.92
C HIS A 127 -11.22 20.20 -4.61
N LEU A 128 -12.30 20.09 -3.84
CA LEU A 128 -13.64 19.92 -4.40
C LEU A 128 -14.07 21.15 -5.20
N SER A 129 -13.79 22.37 -4.71
CA SER A 129 -14.03 23.60 -5.46
C SER A 129 -13.33 23.58 -6.82
N THR A 130 -12.04 23.26 -6.86
CA THR A 130 -11.29 23.14 -8.12
C THR A 130 -11.85 22.07 -9.05
N ILE A 131 -12.20 20.89 -8.51
CA ILE A 131 -12.79 19.79 -9.31
C ILE A 131 -14.14 20.22 -9.89
N ASN A 132 -14.98 20.85 -9.07
CA ASN A 132 -16.27 21.37 -9.48
C ASN A 132 -16.09 22.40 -10.61
N GLU A 133 -15.21 23.39 -10.44
CA GLU A 133 -14.93 24.41 -11.46
C GLU A 133 -14.49 23.81 -12.81
N ASN A 134 -13.71 22.72 -12.77
CA ASN A 134 -13.22 22.03 -13.96
C ASN A 134 -14.19 20.97 -14.52
N SER A 135 -15.28 20.66 -13.82
CA SER A 135 -16.21 19.60 -14.22
C SER A 135 -17.22 20.11 -15.24
N LEU A 136 -17.60 19.23 -16.18
CA LEU A 136 -18.61 19.49 -17.20
C LEU A 136 -20.05 19.29 -16.69
N SER A 137 -20.26 18.81 -15.46
CA SER A 137 -21.57 18.47 -14.93
C SER A 137 -22.23 19.61 -14.14
N GLU A 138 -23.56 19.66 -14.18
CA GLU A 138 -24.36 20.54 -13.29
C GLU A 138 -24.28 20.11 -11.83
N GLN A 139 -24.13 18.81 -11.59
CA GLN A 139 -23.91 18.25 -10.25
C GLN A 139 -22.55 18.65 -9.69
N ARG A 140 -22.48 18.74 -8.36
CA ARG A 140 -21.29 19.17 -7.62
C ARG A 140 -20.94 18.15 -6.55
N LEU A 141 -19.64 17.98 -6.32
CA LEU A 141 -19.14 17.28 -5.14
C LEU A 141 -19.23 18.20 -3.93
N ASP A 142 -19.80 17.72 -2.83
CA ASP A 142 -19.92 18.44 -1.57
C ASP A 142 -19.36 17.64 -0.36
N GLN A 143 -18.90 16.40 -0.59
CA GLN A 143 -18.40 15.53 0.46
C GLN A 143 -16.87 15.46 0.48
N THR A 144 -16.23 16.08 1.49
CA THR A 144 -14.78 15.96 1.71
C THR A 144 -14.38 14.62 2.29
N GLY A 145 -13.12 14.24 2.10
CA GLY A 145 -12.49 13.04 2.66
C GLY A 145 -11.93 12.13 1.58
N THR A 146 -11.83 10.83 1.88
CA THR A 146 -11.18 9.85 1.00
C THR A 146 -12.13 9.28 -0.06
N TYR A 147 -11.74 9.40 -1.32
CA TYR A 147 -12.38 8.77 -2.46
C TYR A 147 -11.58 7.54 -2.88
N LEU A 148 -12.29 6.44 -3.09
CA LEU A 148 -11.72 5.17 -3.52
C LEU A 148 -12.04 4.92 -4.99
N SER A 149 -11.07 4.40 -5.74
CA SER A 149 -11.37 3.94 -7.10
C SER A 149 -12.14 2.62 -7.07
N ARG A 150 -13.23 2.56 -7.83
CA ARG A 150 -14.01 1.33 -8.06
C ARG A 150 -13.55 0.58 -9.29
N SER A 151 -13.18 1.32 -10.32
CA SER A 151 -12.69 0.80 -11.59
C SER A 151 -11.57 1.70 -12.10
N VAL A 152 -10.57 1.08 -12.72
CA VAL A 152 -9.53 1.75 -13.50
C VAL A 152 -9.23 0.87 -14.70
N GLY A 153 -9.30 1.43 -15.90
CA GLY A 153 -9.03 0.70 -17.12
C GLY A 153 -9.08 1.57 -18.35
N LEU A 154 -8.71 0.98 -19.49
CA LEU A 154 -8.90 1.60 -20.80
C LEU A 154 -10.39 1.57 -21.18
N ASN A 155 -10.92 2.71 -21.60
CA ASN A 155 -12.24 2.78 -22.21
C ASN A 155 -12.18 2.41 -23.70
N SER A 156 -13.34 2.33 -24.36
CA SER A 156 -13.45 2.00 -25.79
C SER A 156 -12.71 2.98 -26.73
N GLN A 157 -12.42 4.18 -26.25
CA GLN A 157 -11.75 5.24 -26.99
C GLN A 157 -10.23 5.26 -26.73
N GLY A 158 -9.71 4.33 -25.92
CA GLY A 158 -8.29 4.22 -25.61
C GLY A 158 -7.78 5.20 -24.54
N TYR A 159 -8.67 5.83 -23.77
CA TYR A 159 -8.32 6.67 -22.62
C TYR A 159 -8.38 5.88 -21.31
N ILE A 160 -7.66 6.33 -20.29
CA ILE A 160 -7.81 5.79 -18.94
C ILE A 160 -9.08 6.38 -18.33
N SER A 161 -9.98 5.50 -17.89
CA SER A 161 -11.18 5.85 -17.15
C SER A 161 -11.11 5.31 -15.73
N MET A 162 -11.45 6.16 -14.76
CA MET A 162 -11.49 5.86 -13.35
C MET A 162 -12.79 6.36 -12.71
N ILE A 163 -13.46 5.51 -11.94
CA ILE A 163 -14.61 5.92 -11.10
C ILE A 163 -14.13 6.06 -9.67
N LEU A 164 -14.31 7.24 -9.09
CA LEU A 164 -13.95 7.59 -7.72
C LEU A 164 -15.21 7.80 -6.88
N VAL A 165 -15.35 7.02 -5.81
CA VAL A 165 -16.50 7.06 -4.88
C VAL A 165 -16.01 7.43 -3.49
N LYS A 166 -16.70 8.38 -2.86
CA LYS A 166 -16.47 8.78 -1.47
C LYS A 166 -16.75 7.60 -0.55
N GLU A 167 -15.76 7.25 0.25
CA GLU A 167 -15.81 6.15 1.21
C GLU A 167 -15.25 6.63 2.55
N GLY A 168 -15.60 5.94 3.64
CA GLY A 168 -15.40 6.42 5.02
C GLY A 168 -13.96 6.77 5.42
N GLU A 169 -13.80 7.35 6.61
CA GLU A 169 -12.58 8.05 7.06
C GLU A 169 -11.41 7.16 7.54
N LYS A 170 -11.38 5.84 7.25
CA LYS A 170 -10.41 4.90 7.87
C LYS A 170 -9.30 4.45 6.90
N PRO A 171 -8.30 5.29 6.57
CA PRO A 171 -7.28 4.98 5.57
C PRO A 171 -6.44 3.75 5.90
N HIS A 172 -6.17 3.51 7.19
CA HIS A 172 -5.39 2.36 7.66
C HIS A 172 -6.09 1.03 7.39
N LYS A 173 -7.38 0.93 7.71
CA LYS A 173 -8.19 -0.27 7.45
C LYS A 173 -8.30 -0.51 5.94
N MET A 174 -8.53 0.56 5.18
CA MET A 174 -8.69 0.47 3.73
C MET A 174 -7.44 -0.02 3.01
N ALA A 175 -6.24 0.38 3.46
CA ALA A 175 -5.00 -0.10 2.86
C ALA A 175 -4.88 -1.63 2.93
N TRP A 176 -5.22 -2.22 4.08
CA TRP A 176 -5.21 -3.67 4.26
C TRP A 176 -6.32 -4.36 3.47
N GLN A 177 -7.54 -3.82 3.48
CA GLN A 177 -8.65 -4.37 2.69
C GLN A 177 -8.37 -4.35 1.18
N ASN A 178 -7.75 -3.27 0.68
CA ASN A 178 -7.34 -3.19 -0.73
C ASN A 178 -6.33 -4.29 -1.05
N LEU A 179 -5.28 -4.42 -0.24
CA LEU A 179 -4.26 -5.46 -0.45
C LEU A 179 -4.84 -6.88 -0.32
N ASP A 180 -5.70 -7.11 0.66
CA ASP A 180 -6.39 -8.39 0.87
C ASP A 180 -7.23 -8.77 -0.35
N SER A 181 -7.98 -7.81 -0.91
CA SER A 181 -8.82 -8.03 -2.09
C SER A 181 -8.03 -8.37 -3.37
N LEU A 182 -6.73 -8.08 -3.43
CA LEU A 182 -5.87 -8.44 -4.56
C LEU A 182 -5.46 -9.92 -4.54
N ILE A 183 -5.43 -10.52 -3.35
CA ILE A 183 -4.92 -11.89 -3.16
C ILE A 183 -6.10 -12.83 -2.95
N SER A 184 -6.49 -13.54 -4.00
CA SER A 184 -7.54 -14.56 -3.92
C SER A 184 -7.00 -15.89 -3.40
N LYS A 185 -7.86 -16.73 -2.81
CA LYS A 185 -7.50 -18.10 -2.43
C LYS A 185 -6.95 -18.90 -3.62
N SER A 186 -7.60 -18.82 -4.78
CA SER A 186 -7.15 -19.51 -6.00
C SER A 186 -5.75 -19.06 -6.46
N SER A 187 -5.42 -17.78 -6.29
CA SER A 187 -4.09 -17.26 -6.63
C SER A 187 -2.97 -17.79 -5.73
N ILE A 188 -3.29 -18.28 -4.53
CA ILE A 188 -2.34 -18.93 -3.62
C ILE A 188 -2.22 -20.42 -3.94
N GLU A 189 -3.33 -21.09 -4.24
CA GLU A 189 -3.37 -22.54 -4.52
C GLU A 189 -2.52 -22.95 -5.73
N LYS A 190 -2.26 -22.05 -6.69
CA LYS A 190 -1.32 -22.33 -7.79
C LYS A 190 0.10 -22.68 -7.34
N TYR A 191 0.45 -22.36 -6.09
CA TYR A 191 1.75 -22.67 -5.50
C TYR A 191 1.79 -23.98 -4.70
N HIS A 192 0.72 -24.79 -4.70
CA HIS A 192 0.63 -26.02 -3.90
C HIS A 192 1.82 -26.99 -4.10
N SER A 193 2.36 -27.08 -5.32
CA SER A 193 3.56 -27.88 -5.65
C SER A 193 4.88 -27.33 -5.09
N ARG A 194 4.87 -26.13 -4.51
CA ARG A 194 6.02 -25.45 -3.91
C ARG A 194 5.72 -25.12 -2.44
N PRO A 195 5.84 -26.09 -1.50
CA PRO A 195 5.30 -25.97 -0.15
C PRO A 195 5.72 -24.72 0.62
N ASN A 196 7.00 -24.35 0.57
CA ASN A 196 7.50 -23.15 1.24
C ASN A 196 6.90 -21.86 0.64
N VAL A 197 6.71 -21.83 -0.68
CA VAL A 197 6.11 -20.69 -1.37
C VAL A 197 4.63 -20.58 -1.02
N TYR A 198 3.91 -21.71 -1.05
CA TYR A 198 2.51 -21.79 -0.64
C TYR A 198 2.31 -21.27 0.78
N ARG A 199 3.08 -21.80 1.75
CA ARG A 199 2.98 -21.42 3.17
C ARG A 199 3.22 -19.93 3.40
N LEU A 200 4.21 -19.34 2.72
CA LEU A 200 4.50 -17.91 2.87
C LEU A 200 3.41 -17.01 2.29
N ASN A 201 2.84 -17.38 1.13
CA ASN A 201 1.71 -16.65 0.54
C ASN A 201 0.44 -16.79 1.39
N LYS A 202 0.19 -17.99 1.94
CA LYS A 202 -0.91 -18.25 2.87
C LYS A 202 -0.78 -17.40 4.13
N LEU A 203 0.37 -17.43 4.80
CA LEU A 203 0.62 -16.62 6.00
C LEU A 203 0.48 -15.11 5.70
N PHE A 204 1.04 -14.64 4.58
CA PHE A 204 0.90 -13.25 4.18
C PHE A 204 -0.57 -12.83 4.05
N LYS A 205 -1.38 -13.65 3.37
CA LYS A 205 -2.83 -13.45 3.23
C LYS A 205 -3.55 -13.47 4.58
N GLU A 206 -3.21 -14.40 5.46
CA GLU A 206 -3.82 -14.52 6.78
C GLU A 206 -3.57 -13.27 7.64
N ILE A 207 -2.36 -12.70 7.63
CA ILE A 207 -2.01 -11.50 8.42
C ILE A 207 -2.74 -10.24 7.94
N ILE A 208 -2.98 -10.08 6.64
CA ILE A 208 -3.63 -8.88 6.09
C ILE A 208 -5.16 -8.99 6.03
N CYS A 209 -5.72 -10.15 6.36
CA CYS A 209 -7.14 -10.43 6.26
C CYS A 209 -7.87 -10.06 7.56
N SER A 210 -8.83 -9.14 7.49
CA SER A 210 -9.50 -8.60 8.68
C SER A 210 -10.43 -9.59 9.40
N THR A 211 -10.69 -10.76 8.81
CA THR A 211 -11.56 -11.80 9.39
C THR A 211 -10.77 -12.96 9.99
N MET A 212 -9.45 -12.87 10.04
CA MET A 212 -8.59 -13.90 10.61
C MET A 212 -8.26 -13.57 12.06
N ASP A 213 -9.00 -14.19 13.00
CA ASP A 213 -8.84 -13.92 14.43
C ASP A 213 -7.44 -14.25 14.96
N GLN A 214 -6.78 -15.25 14.36
CA GLN A 214 -5.47 -15.72 14.79
C GLN A 214 -4.36 -14.69 14.56
N TRP A 215 -4.51 -13.84 13.53
CA TRP A 215 -3.53 -12.85 13.12
C TRP A 215 -4.18 -11.46 13.09
N PRO A 216 -3.99 -10.64 14.14
CA PRO A 216 -4.47 -9.27 14.12
C PRO A 216 -3.83 -8.49 12.97
N LEU A 217 -4.61 -7.59 12.34
CA LEU A 217 -4.10 -6.70 11.31
C LEU A 217 -2.89 -5.92 11.81
N PRO A 218 -1.92 -5.57 10.95
CA PRO A 218 -0.76 -4.79 11.37
C PRO A 218 -1.11 -3.46 12.07
N SER A 219 -2.23 -2.82 11.68
CA SER A 219 -2.73 -1.61 12.35
C SER A 219 -3.24 -1.88 13.76
N SER A 220 -3.87 -3.04 13.99
CA SER A 220 -4.35 -3.46 15.31
C SER A 220 -3.16 -3.76 16.22
N VAL A 221 -2.19 -4.54 15.74
CA VAL A 221 -0.94 -4.80 16.48
C VAL A 221 -0.26 -3.50 16.89
N ARG A 222 -0.10 -2.55 15.94
CA ARG A 222 0.49 -1.24 16.25
C ARG A 222 -0.35 -0.47 17.29
N ASN A 223 -1.67 -0.47 17.18
CA ASN A 223 -2.53 0.29 18.08
C ASN A 223 -2.60 -0.31 19.49
N ASP A 224 -2.80 -1.61 19.61
CA ASP A 224 -2.87 -2.31 20.89
C ASP A 224 -1.56 -2.12 21.67
N LEU A 225 -0.44 -2.26 20.97
CA LEU A 225 0.88 -2.16 21.59
C LEU A 225 1.30 -0.72 21.89
N ASN A 226 0.79 0.28 21.16
CA ASN A 226 1.15 1.68 21.38
C ASN A 226 0.18 2.42 22.33
N TYR A 227 -1.08 2.01 22.41
CA TYR A 227 -2.12 2.73 23.16
C TYR A 227 -2.76 1.90 24.29
N SER A 228 -2.79 0.57 24.19
CA SER A 228 -3.47 -0.27 25.18
C SER A 228 -2.50 -0.86 26.22
N LEU A 229 -1.24 -1.11 25.85
CA LEU A 229 -0.24 -1.62 26.79
C LEU A 229 0.44 -0.49 27.57
N ILE A 230 0.19 -0.44 28.87
CA ILE A 230 0.80 0.53 29.80
C ILE A 230 2.32 0.40 29.91
N ASN A 231 2.88 -0.76 29.59
CA ASN A 231 4.30 -1.09 29.70
C ASN A 231 5.03 -1.14 28.36
N SER A 232 4.48 -0.50 27.32
CA SER A 232 5.05 -0.48 25.96
C SER A 232 6.45 0.17 25.86
N TYR A 233 6.87 0.90 26.89
CA TYR A 233 8.20 1.49 27.02
C TYR A 233 9.11 0.74 28.01
N ASP A 234 8.61 -0.31 28.66
CA ASP A 234 9.40 -1.09 29.59
C ASP A 234 10.46 -1.95 28.87
N SER A 235 11.54 -2.25 29.58
CA SER A 235 12.64 -3.10 29.12
C SER A 235 12.17 -4.51 28.73
N SER A 236 11.17 -5.07 29.42
CA SER A 236 10.60 -6.39 29.09
C SER A 236 9.87 -6.37 27.74
N PHE A 237 9.18 -5.27 27.41
CA PHE A 237 8.54 -5.11 26.12
C PHE A 237 9.56 -4.97 25.00
N SER A 238 10.63 -4.20 25.22
CA SER A 238 11.71 -4.04 24.23
C SER A 238 12.42 -5.37 23.90
N LYS A 239 12.37 -6.38 24.79
CA LYS A 239 12.84 -7.74 24.47
C LYS A 239 11.96 -8.44 23.43
N LYS A 240 10.65 -8.18 23.44
CA LYS A 240 9.67 -8.77 22.51
C LYS A 240 9.84 -8.29 21.07
N THR A 241 10.49 -7.13 20.88
CA THR A 241 10.77 -6.58 19.54
C THR A 241 12.10 -7.03 18.95
N ARG A 242 12.92 -7.82 19.66
CA ARG A 242 14.26 -8.21 19.19
C ARG A 242 14.24 -8.96 17.86
N GLU A 243 13.28 -9.86 17.69
CA GLU A 243 13.15 -10.60 16.45
C GLU A 243 12.77 -9.70 15.28
N LEU A 244 11.78 -8.81 15.49
CA LEU A 244 11.41 -7.77 14.53
C LEU A 244 12.64 -6.94 14.12
N GLN A 245 13.42 -6.46 15.09
CA GLN A 245 14.63 -5.68 14.84
C GLN A 245 15.62 -6.45 13.96
N SER A 246 15.78 -7.74 14.22
CA SER A 246 16.73 -8.58 13.50
C SER A 246 16.48 -8.66 11.99
N PHE A 247 15.22 -8.43 11.54
CA PHE A 247 14.87 -8.41 10.13
C PHE A 247 15.49 -7.23 9.37
N PHE A 248 15.96 -6.21 10.07
CA PHE A 248 16.52 -4.98 9.51
C PHE A 248 18.04 -4.87 9.66
N ASP A 249 18.70 -5.85 10.29
CA ASP A 249 20.16 -5.91 10.44
C ASP A 249 20.88 -6.08 9.09
N SER A 250 20.21 -6.72 8.12
CA SER A 250 20.75 -6.99 6.79
C SER A 250 19.78 -6.54 5.70
N GLU A 251 20.31 -6.26 4.50
CA GLU A 251 19.46 -5.97 3.33
C GLU A 251 18.75 -7.23 2.80
N ASP A 252 19.24 -8.43 3.13
CA ASP A 252 18.59 -9.70 2.80
C ASP A 252 17.35 -9.95 3.69
N PHE A 253 16.23 -10.30 3.06
CA PHE A 253 14.97 -10.65 3.70
C PHE A 253 14.86 -12.14 4.13
N SER A 254 15.95 -12.90 4.09
CA SER A 254 16.00 -14.31 4.50
C SER A 254 15.51 -14.54 5.92
N LYS A 255 15.84 -13.65 6.87
CA LYS A 255 15.37 -13.76 8.27
C LYS A 255 13.84 -13.71 8.36
N ALA A 256 13.21 -12.73 7.70
CA ALA A 256 11.75 -12.62 7.62
C ALA A 256 11.13 -13.85 6.93
N LYS A 257 11.76 -14.36 5.86
CA LYS A 257 11.32 -15.59 5.16
C LYS A 257 11.39 -16.81 6.08
N GLN A 258 12.50 -17.01 6.77
CA GLN A 258 12.68 -18.12 7.71
C GLN A 258 11.66 -18.04 8.84
N TRP A 259 11.43 -16.84 9.39
CA TRP A 259 10.38 -16.59 10.38
C TRP A 259 9.00 -17.00 9.87
N GLY A 260 8.63 -16.63 8.64
CA GLY A 260 7.34 -17.00 8.05
C GLY A 260 7.17 -18.51 7.80
N LEU A 261 8.27 -19.27 7.73
CA LEU A 261 8.24 -20.72 7.53
C LEU A 261 8.25 -21.52 8.84
N ARG A 262 8.37 -20.87 10.00
CA ARG A 262 8.33 -21.55 11.29
C ARG A 262 6.99 -22.25 11.52
N GLN A 263 7.06 -23.42 12.15
CA GLN A 263 5.87 -24.07 12.67
C GLN A 263 5.59 -23.52 14.06
N ARG A 264 4.37 -23.02 14.26
CA ARG A 264 3.92 -22.46 15.54
C ARG A 264 2.86 -23.38 16.13
N LYS A 265 3.03 -23.75 17.40
CA LYS A 265 1.98 -24.45 18.17
C LYS A 265 0.95 -23.46 18.72
N THR A 266 1.43 -22.30 19.17
CA THR A 266 0.65 -21.17 19.67
C THR A 266 1.22 -19.89 19.06
N ILE A 267 0.39 -18.87 18.93
CA ILE A 267 0.80 -17.53 18.48
C ILE A 267 0.79 -16.63 19.70
N ASP A 268 1.90 -15.96 19.96
CA ASP A 268 2.03 -15.01 21.05
C ASP A 268 2.23 -13.57 20.55
N ILE A 269 2.44 -12.65 21.50
CA ILE A 269 2.68 -11.23 21.22
C ILE A 269 3.96 -10.98 20.40
N GLU A 270 5.00 -11.81 20.53
CA GLU A 270 6.23 -11.67 19.76
C GLU A 270 5.98 -12.05 18.30
N ASP A 271 5.16 -13.08 18.08
CA ASP A 271 4.69 -13.43 16.74
C ASP A 271 3.83 -12.33 16.13
N HIS A 272 2.92 -11.70 16.88
CA HIS A 272 2.13 -10.57 16.39
C HIS A 272 3.03 -9.39 16.00
N ILE A 273 4.02 -9.04 16.81
CA ILE A 273 5.00 -7.98 16.51
C ILE A 273 5.81 -8.32 15.26
N SER A 274 6.37 -9.53 15.20
CA SER A 274 7.18 -9.99 14.07
C SER A 274 6.36 -10.12 12.78
N SER A 275 5.05 -10.37 12.87
CA SER A 275 4.16 -10.38 11.69
C SER A 275 4.15 -9.04 10.95
N VAL A 276 4.21 -7.91 11.68
CA VAL A 276 4.30 -6.57 11.10
C VAL A 276 5.63 -6.39 10.36
N GLY A 277 6.72 -6.90 10.93
CA GLY A 277 8.03 -6.95 10.29
C GLY A 277 8.02 -7.78 9.00
N PHE A 278 7.44 -8.98 9.06
CA PHE A 278 7.31 -9.86 7.91
C PHE A 278 6.56 -9.18 6.75
N ILE A 279 5.38 -8.59 7.04
CA ILE A 279 4.61 -7.86 6.04
C ILE A 279 5.39 -6.66 5.50
N SER A 280 6.02 -5.87 6.37
CA SER A 280 6.81 -4.71 5.95
C SER A 280 7.90 -5.08 4.97
N ILE A 281 8.68 -6.12 5.30
CA ILE A 281 9.77 -6.60 4.44
C ILE A 281 9.22 -7.12 3.12
N MET A 282 8.19 -7.98 3.12
CA MET A 282 7.63 -8.51 1.87
C MET A 282 7.11 -7.39 0.95
N LEU A 283 6.43 -6.39 1.50
CA LEU A 283 5.90 -5.25 0.73
C LEU A 283 7.02 -4.32 0.22
N ARG A 284 8.02 -4.02 1.06
CA ARG A 284 9.19 -3.21 0.68
C ARG A 284 9.95 -3.85 -0.47
N GLU A 285 10.22 -5.16 -0.38
CA GLU A 285 10.95 -5.88 -1.43
C GLU A 285 10.14 -5.96 -2.74
N THR A 286 8.81 -6.02 -2.64
CA THR A 286 7.93 -5.88 -3.82
C THR A 286 8.13 -4.52 -4.47
N VAL A 287 8.03 -3.42 -3.71
CA VAL A 287 8.23 -2.05 -4.22
C VAL A 287 9.62 -1.88 -4.84
N LYS A 288 10.68 -2.33 -4.15
CA LYS A 288 12.06 -2.29 -4.69
C LYS A 288 12.15 -3.00 -6.05
N SER A 289 11.57 -4.20 -6.17
CA SER A 289 11.62 -4.96 -7.42
C SER A 289 10.80 -4.36 -8.57
N LEU A 290 9.84 -3.48 -8.27
CA LEU A 290 9.06 -2.75 -9.26
C LEU A 290 9.75 -1.44 -9.70
N ARG A 291 10.75 -0.95 -8.94
CA ARG A 291 11.45 0.32 -9.18
C ARG A 291 11.95 0.44 -10.62
N GLU A 292 12.77 -0.51 -11.06
CA GLU A 292 13.42 -0.48 -12.38
C GLU A 292 12.41 -0.45 -13.54
N LYS A 293 11.24 -1.07 -13.35
CA LYS A 293 10.18 -1.16 -14.37
C LYS A 293 9.37 0.12 -14.52
N LEU A 294 9.24 0.89 -13.45
CA LEU A 294 8.29 2.01 -13.37
C LEU A 294 8.95 3.38 -13.32
N THR A 295 10.22 3.47 -12.88
CA THR A 295 11.05 4.69 -12.78
C THR A 295 12.39 4.47 -13.41
#